data_AF-A0A952C9D4-F1
#
_entry.id   AF-A0A952C9D4-F1
#
_cell.length_a   1.000
_cell.length_b   1.000
_cell.length_c   1.000
_cell.angle_alpha   90.00
_cell.angle_beta   90.00
_cell.angle_gamma   90.00
#
_symmetry.space_group_name_H-M   'P 1'
#
loop_
_entity.id
_entity.type
_entity.pdbx_description
1 polymer ?
#
loop_
_entity_poly.entity_id
_entity_poly.type
_entity_poly.pdbx_seq_one_letter_code
_entity_poly.pdbx_strand_id
1 'polypeptide(L)'
;PLSDLSKQSFVHYLSSGGGLMILHFSNGAFHYSLPNAPETDWPEYRNICRRVWDHNSNSAHDAYGSFTVNIRNRYDPATKRLKDFETTDELYYNQKGSAAIDTLLSAKSKNTGQDEPLAWRYTYGNGRVFQTLLGHNEQSYSSAGFRKLLLNAALWTSGKVK
;
A
#
# COMPACT_ATOMS: atom_id res chain seq x y z
N PRO A 1 10.66 6.08 -18.35
CA PRO A 1 9.43 6.79 -17.89
C PRO A 1 8.19 6.24 -18.61
N LEU A 2 6.99 6.32 -18.00
CA LEU A 2 5.74 6.05 -18.72
C LEU A 2 5.48 7.13 -19.77
N SER A 3 4.92 6.75 -20.93
CA SER A 3 4.45 7.72 -21.94
C SER A 3 3.24 8.49 -21.42
N ASP A 4 2.99 9.67 -21.99
CA ASP A 4 1.82 10.47 -21.61
C ASP A 4 0.51 9.73 -21.91
N LEU A 5 0.45 8.97 -23.00
CA LEU A 5 -0.69 8.11 -23.31
C LEU A 5 -0.91 7.05 -22.22
N SER A 6 0.14 6.39 -21.73
CA SER A 6 0.03 5.43 -20.63
C SER A 6 -0.44 6.08 -19.33
N LYS A 7 0.08 7.26 -18.98
CA LYS A 7 -0.35 8.03 -17.80
C LYS A 7 -1.84 8.39 -17.89
N GLN A 8 -2.27 8.93 -19.03
CA GLN A 8 -3.68 9.29 -19.29
C GLN A 8 -4.59 8.06 -19.25
N SER A 9 -4.17 6.96 -19.88
CA SER A 9 -4.96 5.72 -19.93
C SER A 9 -5.12 5.09 -18.54
N PHE A 10 -4.08 5.16 -17.70
CA PHE A 10 -4.13 4.69 -16.32
C PHE A 10 -5.12 5.50 -15.46
N VAL A 11 -5.07 6.82 -15.55
CA VAL A 11 -6.01 7.71 -14.86
C VAL A 11 -7.43 7.48 -15.36
N HIS A 12 -7.61 7.34 -16.68
CA HIS A 12 -8.91 7.05 -17.28
C HIS A 12 -9.48 5.72 -16.78
N TYR A 13 -8.68 4.66 -16.71
CA TYR A 13 -9.07 3.36 -16.15
C TYR A 13 -9.59 3.49 -14.72
N LEU A 14 -8.89 4.21 -13.85
CA LEU A 14 -9.35 4.45 -12.48
C LEU A 14 -10.63 5.29 -12.44
N SER A 15 -10.69 6.40 -13.18
CA SER A 15 -11.88 7.27 -13.24
C SER A 15 -13.12 6.56 -13.78
N SER A 16 -12.94 5.49 -14.56
CA SER A 16 -14.01 4.64 -15.11
C SER A 16 -14.40 3.48 -14.18
N GLY A 17 -13.90 3.46 -12.95
CA GLY A 17 -14.24 2.45 -11.95
C GLY A 17 -13.31 1.24 -11.89
N GLY A 18 -12.14 1.34 -12.53
CA GLY A 18 -11.06 0.34 -12.45
C GLY A 18 -10.54 0.12 -11.03
N GLY A 19 -9.95 -1.04 -10.80
CA GLY A 19 -9.33 -1.41 -9.53
C GLY A 19 -7.81 -1.38 -9.59
N LEU A 20 -7.15 -0.91 -8.53
CA LEU A 20 -5.70 -0.89 -8.37
C LEU A 20 -5.27 -1.41 -6.99
N MET A 21 -4.25 -2.27 -6.97
CA MET A 21 -3.55 -2.66 -5.75
C MET A 21 -2.11 -2.13 -5.81
N ILE A 22 -1.71 -1.37 -4.79
CA ILE A 22 -0.37 -0.83 -4.59
C ILE A 22 0.27 -1.67 -3.48
N LEU A 23 1.26 -2.48 -3.85
CA LEU A 23 1.93 -3.44 -2.98
C LEU A 23 3.37 -3.01 -2.72
N HIS A 24 3.77 -2.98 -1.45
CA HIS A 24 5.13 -2.71 -1.00
C HIS A 24 5.72 -1.46 -1.71
N PHE A 25 6.92 -1.58 -2.28
CA PHE A 25 7.67 -0.47 -2.89
C PHE A 25 7.02 0.13 -4.16
N SER A 26 5.92 -0.42 -4.68
CA SER A 26 5.19 0.26 -5.75
C SER A 26 4.75 1.68 -5.34
N ASN A 27 4.58 1.95 -4.05
CA ASN A 27 4.29 3.29 -3.56
C ASN A 27 5.45 4.31 -3.69
N GLY A 28 6.68 3.85 -3.98
CA GLY A 28 7.84 4.69 -4.30
C GLY A 28 8.07 4.88 -5.80
N ALA A 29 7.29 4.21 -6.65
CA ALA A 29 7.40 4.35 -8.10
C ALA A 29 7.03 5.77 -8.56
N PHE A 30 7.66 6.22 -9.65
CA PHE A 30 7.36 7.51 -10.30
C PHE A 30 7.43 8.73 -9.35
N HIS A 31 8.28 8.66 -8.33
CA HIS A 31 8.57 9.74 -7.41
C HIS A 31 9.86 10.45 -7.84
N TYR A 32 9.89 11.78 -7.83
CA TYR A 32 11.09 12.57 -8.19
C TYR A 32 12.32 12.22 -7.34
N SER A 33 12.12 11.71 -6.13
CA SER A 33 13.21 11.30 -5.23
C SER A 33 13.75 9.89 -5.55
N LEU A 34 13.17 9.15 -6.50
CA LEU A 34 13.57 7.78 -6.78
C LEU A 34 15.03 7.77 -7.30
N PRO A 35 15.96 7.07 -6.63
CA PRO A 35 17.36 7.08 -7.01
C PRO A 35 17.55 6.58 -8.44
N ASN A 36 18.41 7.28 -9.20
CA ASN A 36 18.75 6.96 -10.59
C ASN A 36 17.57 6.99 -11.58
N ALA A 37 16.41 7.52 -11.19
CA ALA A 37 15.25 7.65 -12.07
C ALA A 37 14.37 8.91 -11.80
N PRO A 38 14.95 10.09 -11.44
CA PRO A 38 14.15 11.28 -11.12
C PRO A 38 13.29 11.76 -12.30
N GLU A 39 13.70 11.49 -13.54
CA GLU A 39 12.95 11.80 -14.77
C GLU A 39 11.69 10.96 -14.97
N THR A 40 11.50 9.93 -14.15
CA THR A 40 10.26 9.13 -14.14
C THR A 40 9.13 9.78 -13.34
N ASP A 41 9.37 10.97 -12.78
CA ASP A 41 8.40 11.68 -11.95
C ASP A 41 7.01 11.75 -12.59
N TRP A 42 6.02 11.36 -11.81
CA TRP A 42 4.62 11.47 -12.19
C TRP A 42 3.82 11.98 -10.99
N PRO A 43 3.57 13.30 -10.91
CA PRO A 43 2.85 13.91 -9.79
C PRO A 43 1.50 13.28 -9.47
N GLU A 44 0.75 12.89 -10.50
CA GLU A 44 -0.55 12.26 -10.31
C GLU A 44 -0.47 10.89 -9.64
N TYR A 45 0.61 10.12 -9.85
CA TYR A 45 0.79 8.85 -9.14
C TYR A 45 0.91 9.05 -7.63
N ARG A 46 1.48 10.17 -7.18
CA ARG A 46 1.51 10.55 -5.75
C ARG A 46 0.13 10.91 -5.20
N ASN A 47 -0.76 11.46 -6.03
CA ASN A 47 -2.15 11.70 -5.62
C ASN A 47 -2.93 10.39 -5.53
N ILE A 48 -2.66 9.46 -6.44
CA ILE A 48 -3.23 8.11 -6.43
C ILE A 48 -2.73 7.34 -5.20
N CYS A 49 -1.43 7.37 -4.90
CA CYS A 49 -0.83 6.73 -3.74
C CYS A 49 -1.01 7.59 -2.47
N ARG A 50 -1.95 7.23 -1.59
CA ARG A 50 -2.16 7.99 -0.34
C ARG A 50 -0.93 8.08 0.57
N ARG A 51 -0.03 7.09 0.54
CA ARG A 51 1.30 7.21 1.17
C ARG A 51 2.40 6.81 0.19
N VAL A 52 3.47 7.57 0.11
CA VAL A 52 4.61 7.31 -0.79
C VAL A 52 5.90 7.18 -0.02
N TRP A 53 6.84 6.42 -0.59
CA TRP A 53 8.22 6.41 -0.13
C TRP A 53 8.96 7.61 -0.73
N ASP A 54 9.41 8.53 0.11
CA ASP A 54 10.18 9.70 -0.31
C ASP A 54 11.62 9.61 0.21
N HIS A 55 12.54 9.33 -0.70
CA HIS A 55 13.98 9.20 -0.43
C HIS A 55 14.65 10.51 0.00
N ASN A 56 14.02 11.66 -0.25
CA ASN A 56 14.52 12.96 0.20
C ASN A 56 13.98 13.32 1.60
N SER A 57 13.31 12.37 2.26
CA SER A 57 12.71 12.54 3.58
C SER A 57 13.17 11.46 4.56
N ASN A 58 12.49 11.33 5.71
CA ASN A 58 12.73 10.27 6.69
C ASN A 58 11.82 9.03 6.50
N SER A 59 11.25 8.80 5.31
CA SER A 59 10.65 7.51 4.95
C SER A 59 11.67 6.39 5.18
N ALA A 60 11.29 5.38 5.95
CA ALA A 60 12.18 4.30 6.36
C ALA A 60 11.38 3.05 6.75
N HIS A 61 12.09 2.01 7.17
CA HIS A 61 11.51 0.78 7.68
C HIS A 61 12.35 0.20 8.83
N ASP A 62 11.76 -0.70 9.61
CA ASP A 62 12.51 -1.54 10.54
C ASP A 62 13.39 -2.51 9.75
N ALA A 63 14.45 -3.05 10.35
CA ALA A 63 15.21 -4.12 9.72
C ALA A 63 14.29 -5.31 9.40
N TYR A 64 14.50 -5.93 8.23
CA TYR A 64 13.74 -7.09 7.79
C TYR A 64 13.70 -8.16 8.89
N GLY A 65 12.51 -8.60 9.25
CA GLY A 65 12.33 -9.55 10.34
C GLY A 65 10.87 -9.81 10.68
N SER A 66 10.65 -10.65 11.69
CA SER A 66 9.30 -11.05 12.10
C SER A 66 8.63 -10.02 13.00
N PHE A 67 7.33 -9.82 12.79
CA PHE A 67 6.46 -9.01 13.64
C PHE A 67 4.99 -9.42 13.51
N THR A 68 4.22 -9.08 14.54
CA THR A 68 2.76 -9.26 14.58
C THR A 68 2.05 -8.12 13.87
N VAL A 69 1.23 -8.47 12.87
CA VAL A 69 0.28 -7.56 12.22
C VAL A 69 -1.05 -7.60 12.96
N ASN A 70 -1.51 -6.42 13.39
CA ASN A 70 -2.77 -6.22 14.11
C ASN A 70 -3.87 -5.75 13.15
N ILE A 71 -5.01 -6.42 13.15
CA ILE A 71 -6.19 -6.06 12.35
C ILE A 71 -7.01 -4.99 13.09
N ARG A 72 -7.05 -3.78 12.55
CA ARG A 72 -7.69 -2.60 13.17
C ARG A 72 -9.18 -2.49 12.89
N ASN A 73 -9.64 -2.99 11.74
CA ASN A 73 -11.05 -3.11 11.41
C ASN A 73 -11.31 -4.52 10.89
N ARG A 74 -12.12 -5.33 11.58
CA ARG A 74 -12.42 -6.73 11.17
C ARG A 74 -13.69 -6.86 10.32
N TYR A 75 -14.41 -5.77 10.14
CA TYR A 75 -15.65 -5.70 9.36
C TYR A 75 -15.42 -5.23 7.92
N ASP A 76 -14.25 -4.65 7.64
CA ASP A 76 -13.90 -4.18 6.31
C ASP A 76 -13.83 -5.34 5.29
N PRO A 77 -14.30 -5.16 4.05
CA PRO A 77 -14.23 -6.20 3.02
C PRO A 77 -12.82 -6.78 2.79
N ALA A 78 -11.76 -5.98 2.95
CA ALA A 78 -10.38 -6.41 2.77
C ALA A 78 -9.87 -7.25 3.96
N THR A 79 -10.36 -7.01 5.17
CA THR A 79 -9.89 -7.66 6.40
C THR A 79 -10.91 -8.59 7.05
N LYS A 80 -12.08 -8.78 6.43
CA LYS A 80 -13.12 -9.66 6.97
C LYS A 80 -12.57 -11.06 7.24
N ARG A 81 -12.86 -11.55 8.45
CA ARG A 81 -12.43 -12.87 8.96
C ARG A 81 -10.92 -13.05 9.07
N LEU A 82 -10.13 -11.98 9.01
CA LEU A 82 -8.73 -12.03 9.42
C LEU A 82 -8.62 -11.98 10.95
N LYS A 83 -7.63 -12.71 11.45
CA LYS A 83 -7.09 -12.53 12.79
C LYS A 83 -5.75 -11.82 12.67
N ASP A 84 -5.25 -11.32 13.79
CA ASP A 84 -3.87 -10.86 13.87
C ASP A 84 -2.96 -12.02 13.47
N PHE A 85 -1.86 -11.71 12.79
CA PHE A 85 -1.02 -12.73 12.17
C PHE A 85 0.45 -12.32 12.22
N GLU A 86 1.32 -13.32 12.28
CA GLU A 86 2.76 -13.12 12.13
C GLU A 86 3.13 -13.02 10.65
N THR A 87 4.09 -12.16 10.35
CA THR A 87 4.75 -12.06 9.05
C THR A 87 6.23 -11.78 9.23
N THR A 88 7.02 -12.04 8.19
CA THR A 88 8.43 -11.61 8.09
C THR A 88 8.54 -10.66 6.90
N ASP A 89 8.91 -9.41 7.16
CA ASP A 89 8.85 -8.32 6.19
C ASP A 89 9.68 -7.11 6.67
N GLU A 90 9.65 -6.02 5.89
CA GLU A 90 10.07 -4.69 6.29
C GLU A 90 8.87 -3.88 6.79
N LEU A 91 8.86 -3.50 8.07
CA LEU A 91 7.81 -2.65 8.64
C LEU A 91 8.11 -1.19 8.29
N TYR A 92 7.45 -0.67 7.26
CA TYR A 92 7.60 0.72 6.81
C TYR A 92 6.98 1.71 7.80
N TYR A 93 7.65 2.84 8.02
CA TYR A 93 7.17 3.98 8.80
C TYR A 93 7.52 5.31 8.10
N ASN A 94 6.99 6.42 8.61
CA ASN A 94 7.22 7.78 8.10
C ASN A 94 6.90 7.99 6.59
N GLN A 95 6.02 7.17 6.01
CA GLN A 95 5.58 7.31 4.62
C GLN A 95 4.81 8.63 4.41
N LYS A 96 5.02 9.30 3.26
CA LYS A 96 4.54 10.68 3.03
C LYS A 96 3.19 10.74 2.35
N GLY A 97 2.35 11.69 2.75
CA GLY A 97 1.05 11.94 2.14
C GLY A 97 0.09 12.61 3.11
N SER A 98 -0.76 13.51 2.60
CA SER A 98 -1.68 14.34 3.41
C SER A 98 -3.11 13.80 3.46
N ALA A 99 -3.51 12.98 2.48
CA ALA A 99 -4.85 12.40 2.47
C ALA A 99 -5.07 11.51 3.71
N ALA A 100 -6.27 11.60 4.30
CA ALA A 100 -6.67 10.72 5.40
C ALA A 100 -6.57 9.25 4.99
N ILE A 101 -6.26 8.36 5.92
CA ILE A 101 -6.25 6.91 5.71
C ILE A 101 -7.09 6.25 6.79
N ASP A 102 -7.91 5.28 6.37
CA ASP A 102 -8.61 4.39 7.28
C ASP A 102 -7.75 3.14 7.46
N THR A 103 -6.98 3.11 8.55
CA THR A 103 -6.01 2.05 8.83
C THR A 103 -6.71 0.70 9.02
N LEU A 104 -6.39 -0.27 8.16
CA LEU A 104 -6.89 -1.65 8.25
C LEU A 104 -5.94 -2.56 9.02
N LEU A 105 -4.63 -2.37 8.83
CA LEU A 105 -3.56 -3.11 9.48
C LEU A 105 -2.61 -2.13 10.15
N SER A 106 -2.05 -2.51 11.31
CA SER A 106 -0.87 -1.85 11.87
C SER A 106 0.10 -2.86 12.49
N ALA A 107 1.32 -2.44 12.73
CA ALA A 107 2.25 -3.16 13.60
C ALA A 107 3.12 -2.19 14.39
N LYS A 108 3.61 -2.63 15.54
CA LYS A 108 4.46 -1.80 16.39
C LYS A 108 5.89 -1.80 15.84
N SER A 109 6.35 -0.65 15.34
CA SER A 109 7.75 -0.48 14.91
C SER A 109 8.69 -0.54 16.12
N LYS A 110 9.80 -1.25 15.94
CA LYS A 110 10.91 -1.28 16.90
C LYS A 110 11.70 0.02 16.90
N ASN A 111 11.77 0.70 15.75
CA ASN A 111 12.52 1.94 15.61
C ASN A 111 11.74 3.17 16.10
N THR A 112 10.43 3.26 15.82
CA THR A 112 9.61 4.41 16.25
C THR A 112 8.89 4.18 17.59
N GLY A 113 8.71 2.91 17.98
CA GLY A 113 7.93 2.53 19.16
C GLY A 113 6.41 2.69 19.00
N GLN A 114 5.94 3.10 17.82
CA GLN A 114 4.53 3.38 17.52
C GLN A 114 3.88 2.25 16.71
N ASP A 115 2.55 2.19 16.75
CA ASP A 115 1.76 1.38 15.83
C ASP A 115 1.65 2.06 14.47
N GLU A 116 2.42 1.59 13.50
CA GLU A 116 2.51 2.15 12.16
C GLU A 116 1.43 1.55 11.25
N PRO A 117 0.74 2.37 10.44
CA PRO A 117 -0.28 1.87 9.50
C PRO A 117 0.38 1.12 8.35
N LEU A 118 -0.12 -0.08 8.05
CA LEU A 118 0.46 -0.96 7.03
C LEU A 118 -0.43 -1.21 5.83
N ALA A 119 -1.75 -1.04 5.96
CA ALA A 119 -2.65 -1.15 4.82
C ALA A 119 -3.93 -0.33 5.00
N TRP A 120 -4.49 0.14 3.88
CA TRP A 120 -5.73 0.91 3.81
C TRP A 120 -6.36 0.74 2.43
N ARG A 121 -7.65 1.06 2.33
CA ARG A 121 -8.38 1.10 1.05
C ARG A 121 -9.12 2.41 0.90
N TYR A 122 -9.37 2.80 -0.34
CA TYR A 122 -9.98 4.08 -0.65
C TYR A 122 -10.47 4.14 -2.09
N THR A 123 -11.22 5.19 -2.42
CA THR A 123 -11.52 5.53 -3.79
C THR A 123 -10.63 6.66 -4.31
N TYR A 124 -10.29 6.59 -5.60
CA TYR A 124 -9.66 7.67 -6.36
C TYR A 124 -10.52 7.93 -7.59
N GLY A 125 -11.25 9.05 -7.61
CA GLY A 125 -12.42 9.18 -8.48
C GLY A 125 -13.40 8.03 -8.22
N ASN A 126 -13.78 7.30 -9.29
CA ASN A 126 -14.61 6.09 -9.18
C ASN A 126 -13.80 4.80 -8.95
N GLY A 127 -12.46 4.88 -9.00
CA GLY A 127 -11.59 3.73 -8.92
C GLY A 127 -11.43 3.23 -7.50
N ARG A 128 -11.30 1.91 -7.32
CA ARG A 128 -11.07 1.28 -6.01
C ARG A 128 -9.58 1.01 -5.85
N VAL A 129 -8.97 1.58 -4.83
CA VAL A 129 -7.54 1.45 -4.57
C VAL A 129 -7.31 0.78 -3.22
N PHE A 130 -6.53 -0.28 -3.21
CA PHE A 130 -6.00 -0.89 -2.00
C PHE A 130 -4.49 -0.65 -1.96
N GLN A 131 -3.97 -0.24 -0.81
CA GLN A 131 -2.56 -0.02 -0.63
C GLN A 131 -2.08 -0.76 0.61
N THR A 132 -0.97 -1.50 0.49
CA THR A 132 -0.29 -2.17 1.59
C THR A 132 1.22 -1.95 1.48
N LEU A 133 1.86 -1.72 2.62
CA LEU A 133 3.31 -1.58 2.74
C LEU A 133 4.02 -2.94 2.90
N LEU A 134 3.28 -3.98 3.27
CA LEU A 134 3.77 -5.36 3.28
C LEU A 134 4.01 -5.89 1.86
N GLY A 135 4.93 -6.83 1.72
CA GLY A 135 5.18 -7.61 0.51
C GLY A 135 6.61 -7.55 -0.02
N HIS A 136 7.62 -7.45 0.84
CA HIS A 136 9.03 -7.35 0.44
C HIS A 136 9.49 -8.51 -0.44
N ASN A 137 9.18 -9.75 -0.05
CA ASN A 137 9.64 -10.94 -0.77
C ASN A 137 8.70 -12.14 -0.56
N GLU A 138 9.08 -13.31 -1.09
CA GLU A 138 8.31 -14.56 -1.02
C GLU A 138 7.94 -15.00 0.40
N GLN A 139 8.75 -14.65 1.40
CA GLN A 139 8.47 -14.97 2.79
C GLN A 139 7.25 -14.20 3.31
N SER A 140 7.09 -12.94 2.92
CA SER A 140 5.89 -12.15 3.24
C SER A 140 4.64 -12.83 2.68
N TYR A 141 4.69 -13.29 1.42
CA TYR A 141 3.60 -14.05 0.76
C TYR A 141 3.40 -15.47 1.32
N SER A 142 4.33 -15.96 2.15
CA SER A 142 4.20 -17.25 2.85
C SER A 142 3.30 -17.15 4.10
N SER A 143 3.01 -15.94 4.60
CA SER A 143 2.01 -15.74 5.66
C SER A 143 0.58 -16.01 5.18
N ALA A 144 -0.12 -16.92 5.84
CA ALA A 144 -1.52 -17.22 5.53
C ALA A 144 -2.44 -16.00 5.73
N GLY A 145 -2.15 -15.17 6.75
CA GLY A 145 -2.86 -13.92 6.99
C GLY A 145 -2.67 -12.93 5.84
N PHE A 146 -1.42 -12.75 5.38
CA PHE A 146 -1.14 -11.85 4.27
C PHE A 146 -1.76 -12.34 2.95
N ARG A 147 -1.68 -13.63 2.61
CA ARG A 147 -2.37 -14.16 1.41
C ARG A 147 -3.88 -13.95 1.47
N LYS A 148 -4.49 -14.12 2.64
CA LYS A 148 -5.93 -13.92 2.83
C LYS A 148 -6.31 -12.44 2.69
N LEU A 149 -5.49 -11.52 3.20
CA LEU A 149 -5.63 -10.08 2.96
C LEU A 149 -5.60 -9.78 1.46
N LEU A 150 -4.59 -10.24 0.73
CA LEU A 150 -4.44 -9.98 -0.70
C LEU A 150 -5.63 -10.51 -1.51
N LEU A 151 -6.12 -11.72 -1.19
CA LEU A 151 -7.31 -12.27 -1.82
C LEU A 151 -8.55 -11.40 -1.58
N ASN A 152 -8.80 -11.03 -0.32
CA ASN A 152 -9.94 -10.19 0.04
C ASN A 152 -9.84 -8.80 -0.62
N ALA A 153 -8.67 -8.19 -0.58
CA ALA A 153 -8.38 -6.90 -1.20
C ALA A 153 -8.56 -6.95 -2.72
N ALA A 154 -8.12 -8.02 -3.40
CA ALA A 154 -8.32 -8.20 -4.83
C ALA A 154 -9.80 -8.36 -5.19
N LEU A 155 -10.57 -9.10 -4.40
CA LEU A 155 -12.02 -9.23 -4.58
C LEU A 155 -12.73 -7.89 -4.43
N TRP A 156 -12.34 -7.07 -3.45
CA TRP A 156 -12.92 -5.73 -3.26
C TRP A 156 -12.52 -4.77 -4.37
N THR A 157 -11.22 -4.74 -4.71
CA THR A 157 -10.65 -3.87 -5.74
C THR A 157 -11.28 -4.15 -7.12
N SER A 158 -11.50 -5.42 -7.45
CA SER A 158 -12.20 -5.84 -8.68
C SER A 158 -13.70 -5.57 -8.69
N GLY A 159 -14.29 -5.11 -7.58
CA GLY A 159 -15.73 -4.83 -7.47
C GLY A 159 -16.60 -6.09 -7.28
N LYS A 160 -15.99 -7.26 -7.08
CA LYS A 160 -16.72 -8.52 -6.82
C LYS A 160 -17.35 -8.57 -5.43
N VAL A 161 -16.84 -7.78 -4.49
CA VAL A 161 -17.45 -7.56 -3.18
C VAL A 161 -17.56 -6.07 -2.91
N LYS A 162 -18.67 -5.67 -2.30
CA LYS A 162 -18.91 -4.30 -1.84
C LYS A 162 -18.49 -4.16 -0.38
#